data_AF-A0A3D5CG08-F1
#
_entry.id   AF-A0A3D5CG08-F1
#
_cell.length_a   1.000
_cell.length_b   1.000
_cell.length_c   1.000
_cell.angle_alpha   90.00
_cell.angle_beta   90.00
_cell.angle_gamma   90.00
#
_symmetry.space_group_name_H-M   'P 1'
#
loop_
_entity.id
_entity.type
_entity.pdbx_description
1 polymer ?
#
loop_
_entity_poly.entity_id
_entity_poly.type
_entity_poly.pdbx_seq_one_letter_code
_entity_poly.pdbx_strand_id
1 'polypeptide(L)' 'MSTTASPTGEGTVPIAPLATAQPEKIRSWKVPIALTIFTALFAILLLAAPREGATTFRLSTPTDAIQLPELVVPVM' A
#
# COMPACT_ATOMS: atom_id res chain seq x y z
N MET A 1 -63.08 -42.20 -18.01
CA MET A 1 -62.44 -43.51 -17.81
C MET A 1 -60.94 -43.29 -18.04
N SER A 2 -60.20 -43.01 -16.96
CA SER A 2 -59.18 -43.92 -16.39
C SER A 2 -57.90 -43.93 -17.26
N THR A 3 -56.88 -43.15 -16.93
CA THR A 3 -55.70 -43.49 -16.08
C THR A 3 -54.56 -44.18 -16.85
N THR A 4 -53.34 -43.60 -16.76
CA THR A 4 -52.04 -44.25 -16.41
C THR A 4 -51.45 -45.31 -17.39
N ALA A 5 -50.15 -45.46 -17.66
CA ALA A 5 -48.89 -44.94 -17.10
C ALA A 5 -47.80 -44.96 -18.20
N SER A 6 -46.80 -44.09 -18.03
CA SER A 6 -45.46 -44.26 -18.59
C SER A 6 -44.72 -45.35 -17.81
N PRO A 7 -43.95 -46.21 -18.50
CA PRO A 7 -42.66 -46.58 -17.94
C PRO A 7 -41.53 -46.55 -18.98
N THR A 8 -40.37 -46.12 -18.51
CA THR A 8 -39.06 -46.49 -19.05
C THR A 8 -38.59 -45.72 -20.28
N GLY A 9 -38.13 -44.49 -20.02
CA GLY A 9 -37.02 -43.91 -20.76
C GLY A 9 -35.91 -43.64 -19.76
N GLU A 10 -35.03 -44.63 -19.57
CA GLU A 10 -33.76 -44.46 -18.85
C GLU A 10 -32.90 -43.46 -19.64
N GLY A 11 -33.14 -42.18 -19.39
CA GLY A 11 -32.20 -41.13 -19.74
C GLY A 11 -30.99 -41.33 -18.84
N THR A 12 -29.95 -41.98 -19.36
CA THR A 12 -28.60 -41.94 -18.82
C THR A 12 -28.30 -40.51 -18.43
N VAL A 13 -28.32 -40.20 -17.14
CA VAL A 13 -27.87 -38.90 -16.65
C VAL A 13 -26.36 -38.91 -16.86
N PRO A 14 -25.79 -38.11 -17.78
CA PRO A 14 -24.36 -37.94 -17.79
C PRO A 14 -24.02 -37.28 -16.45
N ILE A 15 -23.39 -38.03 -15.56
CA ILE A 15 -22.73 -37.50 -14.37
C ILE A 15 -21.58 -36.63 -14.90
N ALA A 16 -21.90 -35.39 -15.23
CA ALA A 16 -20.91 -34.38 -15.51
C ALA A 16 -19.99 -34.31 -14.29
N PRO A 17 -18.65 -34.35 -14.46
CA PRO A 17 -17.74 -34.13 -13.35
C PRO A 17 -18.17 -32.84 -12.66
N LEU A 18 -18.30 -32.85 -11.32
CA LEU A 18 -18.58 -31.63 -10.58
C LEU A 18 -17.57 -30.59 -11.07
N ALA A 19 -18.06 -29.60 -11.83
CA ALA A 19 -17.24 -28.52 -12.33
C ALA A 19 -16.75 -27.81 -11.07
N THR A 20 -15.53 -28.14 -10.66
CA THR A 20 -14.85 -27.47 -9.56
C THR A 20 -14.73 -26.04 -10.01
N ALA A 21 -15.59 -25.16 -9.48
CA ALA A 21 -15.55 -23.74 -9.75
C ALA A 21 -14.12 -23.29 -9.46
N GLN A 22 -13.36 -23.06 -10.53
CA GLN A 22 -11.99 -22.57 -10.42
C GLN A 22 -12.07 -21.22 -9.72
N PRO A 23 -11.35 -21.00 -8.62
CA PRO A 23 -11.41 -19.72 -7.92
C PRO A 23 -10.98 -18.64 -8.90
N GLU A 24 -11.93 -17.79 -9.27
CA GLU A 24 -11.66 -16.63 -10.11
C GLU A 24 -10.66 -15.75 -9.36
N LYS A 25 -9.45 -15.64 -9.90
CA LYS A 25 -8.37 -14.88 -9.29
C LYS A 25 -8.66 -13.40 -9.50
N ILE A 26 -9.48 -12.82 -8.64
CA ILE A 26 -9.75 -11.38 -8.66
C ILE A 26 -8.45 -10.67 -8.31
N ARG A 27 -7.82 -10.06 -9.31
CA ARG A 27 -6.61 -9.26 -9.11
C ARG A 27 -7.00 -7.87 -8.60
N SER A 28 -6.77 -7.63 -7.32
CA SER A 28 -7.03 -6.33 -6.70
C SER A 28 -5.98 -5.29 -7.12
N TRP A 29 -6.32 -4.47 -8.12
CA TRP A 29 -5.48 -3.35 -8.57
C TRP A 29 -5.62 -2.10 -7.70
N LYS A 30 -6.67 -2.01 -6.90
CA LYS A 30 -6.91 -0.85 -6.02
C LYS A 30 -5.79 -0.66 -5.00
N VAL A 31 -5.24 -1.77 -4.51
CA VAL A 31 -4.13 -1.78 -3.54
C VAL A 31 -2.85 -1.18 -4.14
N PRO A 32 -2.29 -1.68 -5.27
CA PRO A 32 -1.09 -1.09 -5.84
C PRO A 32 -1.32 0.36 -6.31
N ILE A 33 -2.50 0.71 -6.82
CA ILE A 33 -2.80 2.09 -7.22
C ILE A 33 -2.78 3.04 -6.02
N ALA A 34 -3.46 2.68 -4.93
CA ALA A 34 -3.49 3.51 -3.73
C ALA A 34 -2.08 3.69 -3.13
N LEU A 35 -1.29 2.61 -3.11
CA LEU A 35 0.10 2.67 -2.67
C LEU A 35 0.92 3.62 -3.54
N THR A 36 0.83 3.51 -4.87
CA THR A 36 1.56 4.39 -5.80
C THR A 36 1.21 5.87 -5.57
N ILE A 37 -0.06 6.19 -5.41
CA ILE A 37 -0.50 7.58 -5.15
C ILE A 37 0.06 8.07 -3.83
N PHE A 38 -0.07 7.29 -2.76
CA PHE A 38 0.42 7.66 -1.44
C PHE A 38 1.95 7.86 -1.44
N THR A 39 2.69 6.94 -2.05
CA THR A 39 4.14 7.04 -2.20
C THR A 39 4.54 8.26 -3.02
N ALA A 40 3.84 8.57 -4.10
CA ALA A 40 4.11 9.75 -4.91
C ALA A 40 3.86 11.05 -4.11
N LEU A 41 2.75 11.15 -3.39
CA LEU A 41 2.46 12.29 -2.53
C LEU A 41 3.51 12.45 -1.42
N PHE A 42 3.94 11.34 -0.81
CA PHE A 42 5.00 11.35 0.18
C PHE A 42 6.34 11.81 -0.39
N ALA A 43 6.72 11.30 -1.58
CA ALA A 43 7.93 11.74 -2.26
C ALA A 43 7.87 13.24 -2.59
N ILE A 44 6.73 13.74 -3.06
CA ILE A 44 6.51 15.17 -3.29
C ILE A 44 6.71 15.96 -2.00
N LEU A 45 6.17 15.51 -0.86
CA LEU A 45 6.36 16.18 0.43
C LEU A 45 7.84 16.25 0.83
N LEU A 46 8.59 15.16 0.66
CA LEU A 46 10.03 15.13 0.97
C LEU A 46 10.84 16.07 0.05
N LEU A 47 10.52 16.09 -1.24
CA LEU A 47 11.22 16.93 -2.21
C LEU A 47 10.84 18.41 -2.09
N ALA A 48 9.59 18.72 -1.77
CA ALA A 48 9.10 20.09 -1.66
C ALA A 48 9.46 20.76 -0.34
N ALA A 49 9.71 19.98 0.72
CA ALA A 49 10.07 20.50 2.04
C ALA A 49 11.31 19.78 2.61
N PRO A 50 12.50 19.96 1.98
CA PRO A 50 13.73 19.47 2.55
C PRO A 50 13.93 20.10 3.93
N ARG A 51 14.23 19.25 4.92
CA ARG A 51 14.55 19.71 6.28
C ARG A 51 15.98 20.25 6.30
N GLU A 52 16.15 21.47 5.82
CA GLU A 52 17.41 22.20 6.01
C GLU A 52 17.42 22.76 7.43
N GLY A 53 18.07 22.03 8.35
CA GLY A 53 18.29 22.46 9.72
C GLY A 53 19.74 22.86 9.91
N ALA A 54 20.01 24.14 10.14
CA ALA A 54 21.31 24.60 10.62
C ALA A 54 21.29 24.60 12.16
N THR A 55 22.21 23.88 12.78
CA THR A 55 22.42 23.94 14.24
C THR A 55 23.48 24.96 14.58
N THR A 56 23.14 25.93 15.43
CA THR A 56 24.09 26.93 15.94
C THR A 56 24.58 26.52 17.32
N PHE A 57 25.87 26.24 17.42
CA PHE A 57 26.53 25.92 18.69
C PHE A 57 27.16 27.17 19.30
N ARG A 58 26.68 27.51 20.49
CA ARG A 58 27.26 28.52 21.38
C ARG A 58 28.51 27.93 22.03
N LEU A 59 29.68 28.37 21.57
CA LEU A 59 30.97 27.92 22.13
C LEU A 59 31.47 28.79 23.29
N SER A 60 30.87 29.96 23.48
CA SER A 60 31.23 30.92 24.50
C SER A 60 29.98 31.53 25.13
N THR A 61 30.13 31.99 26.37
CA THR A 61 29.10 32.74 27.10
C THR A 61 29.53 34.20 27.28
N PRO A 62 28.61 35.14 27.58
CA PRO A 62 28.97 36.55 27.76
C PRO A 62 30.01 36.82 28.84
N THR A 63 30.17 35.90 29.79
CA THR A 63 31.10 36.01 30.93
C THR A 63 32.44 35.33 30.65
N ASP A 64 32.60 34.67 29.50
CA ASP A 64 33.85 33.99 29.16
C ASP A 64 34.97 35.00 28.89
N ALA A 65 36.20 34.67 29.30
CA ALA A 65 37.35 35.55 29.14
C ALA A 65 37.78 35.69 27.67
N ILE A 66 37.46 34.68 26.85
CA ILE A 66 37.71 34.67 25.41
C ILE A 66 36.40 34.37 24.69
N GLN A 67 35.90 35.33 23.91
CA GLN A 67 34.70 35.15 23.10
C GLN A 67 35.00 34.28 21.88
N LEU A 68 34.44 33.08 21.88
CA LEU A 68 34.48 32.16 20.74
C LEU A 68 33.24 32.36 19.85
N PRO A 69 33.39 32.31 18.51
CA PRO A 69 32.28 32.52 17.59
C PRO A 69 31.27 31.36 17.62
N GLU A 70 30.04 31.68 17.26
CA GLU A 70 28.97 30.70 17.06
C GLU A 70 29.30 29.80 15.88
N LEU A 71 29.26 28.49 16.07
CA LEU A 71 29.52 27.53 15.00
C LEU A 71 28.21 27.04 14.41
N VAL A 72 27.96 27.38 13.14
CA VAL A 72 26.80 26.90 12.40
C VAL A 72 27.18 25.63 11.65
N VAL A 73 26.59 24.50 12.05
CA VAL A 73 26.83 23.18 11.45
C VAL A 73 25.56 22.71 10.76
N PRO A 74 25.63 22.28 9.48
CA PRO A 74 24.52 21.63 8.80
C PRO A 74 24.19 20.30 9.47
N VAL A 75 22.91 20.07 9.76
CA VAL A 75 22.44 18.74 10.13
C VAL A 75 22.02 18.05 8.82
N MET A 76 22.86 17.12 8.37
CA MET A 76 22.63 16.27 7.21
C MET A 76 22.14 14.90 7.64
#